data_AF-A0A535SS29-F1
#
_entry.id   AF-A0A535SS29-F1
#
_cell.length_a   1.000
_cell.length_b   1.000
_cell.length_c   1.000
_cell.angle_alpha   90.00
_cell.angle_beta   90.00
_cell.angle_gamma   90.00
#
_symmetry.space_group_name_H-M   'P 1'
#
loop_
_entity.id
_entity.type
_entity.pdbx_description
1 polymer ?
#
loop_
_entity_poly.entity_id
_entity_poly.type
_entity_poly.pdbx_seq_one_letter_code
_entity_poly.pdbx_strand_id
1 'polypeptide(L)'
;MIKLMRFMKPYRMTLVLVLVLAFAQSFANLYLPTLIADIVDNGVVKGDIGYIWRTGGLMLLVAIGGTICAIVGAFFGARVATGLGKIIRGKIF
;
A
#
# COMPACT_ATOMS: atom_id res chain seq x y z
N MET A 1 14.70 16.92 19.53
CA MET A 1 13.81 16.14 18.63
C MET A 1 13.74 14.63 18.97
N ILE A 2 14.78 14.00 19.54
CA ILE A 2 14.80 12.56 19.89
C ILE A 2 13.82 12.15 21.01
N LYS A 3 13.41 13.07 21.90
CA LYS A 3 12.47 12.77 23.00
C LYS A 3 11.02 12.49 22.54
N LEU A 4 10.64 12.87 21.32
CA LEU A 4 9.29 12.63 20.77
C LEU A 4 9.05 11.15 20.41
N MET A 5 10.12 10.42 20.10
CA MET A 5 10.07 8.99 19.78
C MET A 5 9.59 8.12 20.97
N ARG A 6 9.59 8.65 22.19
CA ARG A 6 9.09 7.96 23.38
C ARG A 6 7.55 7.86 23.39
N PHE A 7 6.84 8.78 22.73
CA PHE A 7 5.37 8.75 22.58
C PHE A 7 4.89 7.85 21.43
N MET A 8 5.80 7.46 20.53
CA MET A 8 5.51 6.47 19.47
C MET A 8 5.59 5.02 19.95
N LYS A 9 6.10 4.73 21.17
CA LYS A 9 6.29 3.37 21.69
C LYS A 9 5.03 2.48 21.61
N PRO A 10 3.81 2.94 21.97
CA PRO A 10 2.60 2.12 21.83
C PRO A 10 2.12 1.96 20.38
N TYR A 11 2.51 2.85 19.46
CA TYR A 11 2.10 2.82 18.04
C TYR A 11 3.09 2.10 17.11
N ARG A 12 4.16 1.50 17.65
CA ARG A 12 5.18 0.79 16.85
C ARG A 12 4.58 -0.36 16.04
N MET A 13 3.66 -1.14 16.61
CA MET A 13 3.00 -2.24 15.89
C MET A 13 2.16 -1.73 14.71
N THR A 14 1.42 -0.64 14.91
CA THR A 14 0.63 0.00 13.85
C THR A 14 1.53 0.58 12.75
N LEU A 15 2.66 1.21 13.12
CA LEU A 15 3.63 1.74 12.16
C LEU A 15 4.30 0.64 11.32
N VAL A 16 4.70 -0.47 11.95
CA VAL A 16 5.25 -1.64 11.24
C VAL A 16 4.19 -2.21 10.29
N LEU A 17 2.93 -2.33 10.73
CA LEU A 17 1.84 -2.78 9.88
C LEU A 17 1.63 -1.88 8.65
N VAL A 18 1.60 -0.55 8.85
CA VAL A 18 1.48 0.44 7.76
C VAL A 18 2.67 0.34 6.80
N LEU A 19 3.89 0.17 7.32
CA LEU A 19 5.08 -0.03 6.51
C LEU A 19 4.97 -1.28 5.64
N VAL A 20 4.59 -2.41 6.23
CA VAL A 20 4.41 -3.68 5.50
C VAL A 20 3.32 -3.55 4.43
N LEU A 21 2.18 -2.92 4.75
CA LEU A 21 1.10 -2.63 3.81
C LEU A 21 1.57 -1.74 2.64
N ALA A 22 2.38 -0.71 2.92
CA ALA A 22 2.92 0.19 1.91
C ALA A 22 3.96 -0.51 1.02
N PHE A 23 4.77 -1.41 1.59
CA PHE A 23 5.67 -2.27 0.81
C PHE A 23 4.87 -3.20 -0.10
N ALA A 24 3.84 -3.88 0.42
CA ALA A 24 2.97 -4.74 -0.38
C ALA A 24 2.28 -3.96 -1.52
N GLN A 25 1.80 -2.74 -1.26
CA GLN A 25 1.26 -1.85 -2.28
C GLN A 25 2.31 -1.51 -3.35
N SER A 26 3.55 -1.22 -2.96
CA SER A 26 4.62 -0.89 -3.91
C SER A 26 4.95 -2.08 -4.81
N PHE A 27 4.97 -3.31 -4.25
CA PHE A 27 5.11 -4.53 -5.05
C PHE A 27 3.96 -4.70 -6.05
N ALA A 28 2.72 -4.47 -5.64
CA ALA A 28 1.56 -4.52 -6.54
C ALA A 28 1.69 -3.50 -7.69
N ASN A 29 2.13 -2.28 -7.40
CA ASN A 29 2.36 -1.25 -8.41
C ASN A 29 3.51 -1.60 -9.37
N LEU A 30 4.54 -2.31 -8.92
CA LEU A 30 5.63 -2.75 -9.77
C LEU A 30 5.26 -4.00 -10.59
N TYR A 31 4.36 -4.82 -10.07
CA TYR A 31 3.89 -6.03 -10.75
C TYR A 31 2.92 -5.72 -11.90
N LEU A 32 2.12 -4.65 -11.77
CA LEU A 32 1.23 -4.16 -12.82
C LEU A 32 1.92 -3.98 -14.20
N PRO A 33 3.02 -3.20 -14.34
CA PRO A 33 3.71 -3.04 -15.62
C PRO A 33 4.28 -4.35 -16.17
N THR A 34 4.67 -5.30 -15.30
CA THR A 34 5.10 -6.64 -15.74
C THR A 34 3.94 -7.41 -16.38
N LEU A 35 2.75 -7.36 -15.76
CA LEU A 35 1.54 -7.97 -16.35
C LEU A 35 1.10 -7.25 -17.64
N ILE A 36 1.32 -5.94 -17.75
CA ILE A 36 1.04 -5.20 -19.00
C ILE A 36 1.95 -5.75 -20.12
N ALA A 37 3.25 -5.91 -19.85
CA ALA A 37 4.19 -6.47 -20.83
C ALA A 37 3.79 -7.90 -21.24
N ASP A 38 3.46 -8.76 -20.27
CA ASP A 38 3.00 -10.12 -20.53
C ASP A 38 1.71 -10.18 -21.36
N ILE A 39 0.75 -9.28 -21.12
CA ILE A 39 -0.47 -9.18 -21.95
C ILE A 39 -0.12 -8.86 -23.40
N VAL A 40 0.82 -7.95 -23.63
CA VAL A 40 1.24 -7.57 -24.98
C VAL A 40 1.99 -8.72 -25.66
N ASP A 41 3.01 -9.26 -25.01
CA ASP A 41 3.91 -10.27 -25.61
C ASP A 41 3.26 -11.65 -25.76
N ASN A 42 2.43 -12.06 -24.79
CA ASN A 42 1.83 -13.39 -24.76
C ASN A 42 0.34 -13.41 -25.14
N GLY A 43 -0.39 -12.32 -24.94
CA GLY A 43 -1.80 -12.21 -25.34
C GLY A 43 -1.96 -11.64 -26.74
N VAL A 44 -1.58 -10.37 -26.92
CA VAL A 44 -1.84 -9.61 -28.16
C VAL A 44 -1.05 -10.15 -29.34
N VAL A 45 0.25 -10.41 -29.17
CA VAL A 45 1.11 -10.91 -30.27
C VAL A 45 0.70 -12.32 -30.73
N LYS A 46 0.20 -13.17 -29.82
CA LYS A 46 -0.28 -14.53 -30.14
C LYS A 46 -1.77 -14.58 -30.52
N GLY A 47 -2.50 -13.48 -30.38
CA GLY A 47 -3.95 -13.41 -30.62
C GLY A 47 -4.81 -14.18 -29.60
N ASP A 48 -4.28 -14.49 -28.40
CA ASP A 48 -4.99 -15.25 -27.38
C ASP A 48 -5.83 -14.34 -26.47
N ILE A 49 -7.09 -14.14 -26.87
CA ILE A 49 -8.07 -13.31 -26.13
C ILE A 49 -8.38 -13.89 -24.74
N GLY A 50 -8.29 -15.23 -24.59
CA GLY A 50 -8.53 -15.91 -23.31
C GLY A 50 -7.45 -15.57 -22.29
N TYR A 51 -6.18 -15.53 -22.72
CA TYR A 51 -5.06 -15.09 -21.89
C TYR A 51 -5.21 -13.63 -21.44
N ILE A 52 -5.62 -12.73 -22.35
CA ILE A 52 -5.83 -11.31 -22.04
C ILE A 52 -6.91 -11.13 -20.95
N TRP A 53 -8.05 -11.82 -21.08
CA TRP A 53 -9.13 -11.73 -20.09
C TRP A 53 -8.72 -12.28 -18.72
N ARG A 54 -7.98 -13.39 -18.69
CA ARG A 54 -7.53 -14.01 -17.43
C ARG A 54 -6.49 -13.15 -16.72
N THR A 55 -5.52 -12.62 -17.45
CA THR A 55 -4.46 -11.76 -16.91
C THR A 55 -4.99 -10.38 -16.53
N GLY A 56 -5.91 -9.81 -17.32
CA GLY A 56 -6.61 -8.57 -16.98
C GLY A 56 -7.46 -8.70 -15.70
N GLY A 57 -8.13 -9.84 -15.51
CA GLY A 57 -8.82 -10.14 -14.25
C GLY A 57 -7.87 -10.22 -13.04
N LEU A 58 -6.69 -10.83 -13.23
CA LEU A 58 -5.62 -10.85 -12.21
C LEU A 58 -5.11 -9.45 -11.88
N MET A 59 -4.92 -8.59 -12.88
CA MET A 59 -4.53 -7.18 -12.66
C MET A 59 -5.56 -6.43 -11.84
N LEU A 60 -6.85 -6.64 -12.11
CA LEU A 60 -7.93 -6.01 -11.34
C LEU A 60 -7.88 -6.41 -9.86
N LEU A 61 -7.69 -7.71 -9.58
CA LEU A 61 -7.54 -8.21 -8.21
C LEU A 61 -6.31 -7.61 -7.50
N VAL A 62 -5.17 -7.57 -8.19
CA VAL A 62 -3.93 -7.00 -7.64
C VAL A 62 -4.09 -5.49 -7.38
N ALA A 63 -4.71 -4.75 -8.30
CA ALA A 63 -4.99 -3.33 -8.14
C ALA A 63 -5.91 -3.07 -6.95
N ILE A 64 -7.04 -3.78 -6.85
CA ILE A 64 -7.98 -3.65 -5.73
C ILE A 64 -7.29 -3.99 -4.40
N GLY A 65 -6.54 -5.09 -4.35
CA GLY A 65 -5.78 -5.48 -3.16
C GLY A 65 -4.76 -4.43 -2.74
N GLY A 66 -4.02 -3.87 -3.70
CA GLY A 66 -3.07 -2.78 -3.48
C GLY A 66 -3.76 -1.50 -2.97
N THR A 67 -4.88 -1.11 -3.57
CA THR A 67 -5.65 0.08 -3.14
C THR A 67 -6.21 -0.10 -1.72
N ILE A 68 -6.72 -1.27 -1.36
CA ILE A 68 -7.18 -1.55 0.01
C ILE A 68 -6.01 -1.42 0.99
N CYS A 69 -4.84 -1.98 0.65
CA CYS A 69 -3.64 -1.84 1.48
C CYS A 69 -3.23 -0.38 1.66
N ALA A 70 -3.31 0.42 0.59
CA ALA A 70 -3.01 1.85 0.61
C ALA A 70 -3.95 2.62 1.53
N ILE A 71 -5.26 2.39 1.42
CA ILE A 71 -6.29 3.08 2.22
C ILE A 71 -6.14 2.72 3.70
N VAL A 72 -5.97 1.43 4.01
CA VAL A 72 -5.77 0.96 5.39
C VAL A 72 -4.48 1.55 5.97
N GLY A 73 -3.38 1.51 5.21
CA GLY A 73 -2.11 2.10 5.59
C GLY A 73 -2.23 3.61 5.88
N ALA A 74 -2.89 4.34 4.98
CA ALA A 74 -3.11 5.78 5.13
C ALA A 74 -4.00 6.11 6.33
N PHE A 75 -5.07 5.34 6.58
CA PHE A 75 -5.96 5.53 7.73
C PHE A 75 -5.23 5.34 9.06
N PHE A 76 -4.46 4.26 9.19
CA PHE A 76 -3.66 4.02 10.38
C PHE A 76 -2.56 5.07 10.54
N GLY A 77 -1.89 5.47 9.44
CA GLY A 77 -0.89 6.54 9.44
C GLY A 77 -1.47 7.88 9.93
N ALA A 78 -2.64 8.27 9.40
CA ALA A 78 -3.33 9.50 9.80
C ALA A 78 -3.73 9.48 11.28
N ARG A 79 -4.20 8.33 11.80
CA ARG A 79 -4.57 8.15 13.21
C ARG A 79 -3.36 8.25 14.15
N VAL A 80 -2.22 7.71 13.74
CA VAL A 80 -0.95 7.86 14.49
C VAL A 80 -0.49 9.32 14.49
N ALA A 81 -0.55 10.00 13.34
CA ALA A 81 -0.13 11.41 13.20
C ALA A 81 -0.99 12.37 14.05
N THR A 82 -2.31 12.20 14.03
CA THR A 82 -3.24 13.01 14.85
C THR A 82 -3.10 12.73 16.34
N GLY A 83 -2.92 11.46 16.74
CA GLY A 83 -2.65 11.09 18.15
C GLY A 83 -1.37 11.73 18.69
N LEU A 84 -0.28 11.68 17.91
CA LEU A 84 0.97 12.37 18.22
C LEU A 84 0.77 13.89 18.34
N GLY A 85 0.08 14.50 17.38
CA GLY A 85 -0.20 15.94 17.38
C GLY A 85 -0.95 16.41 18.62
N LYS A 86 -1.94 15.62 19.09
CA LYS A 86 -2.70 15.92 20.32
C LYS A 86 -1.80 15.88 21.57
N ILE A 87 -0.94 14.88 21.70
CA ILE A 87 -0.02 14.73 22.85
C ILE A 87 0.99 15.89 22.91
N ILE A 88 1.48 16.32 21.74
CA ILE A 88 2.44 17.42 21.66
C ILE A 88 1.77 18.74 22.02
N ARG A 89 0.56 19.01 21.49
CA ARG A 89 -0.20 20.22 21.83
C ARG A 89 -0.52 20.30 23.32
N GLY A 90 -1.01 19.22 23.94
CA GLY A 90 -1.33 19.22 25.38
C GLY A 90 -0.13 19.24 26.33
N LYS A 91 1.10 19.28 25.82
CA LYS A 91 2.32 19.54 26.62
C LYS A 91 2.91 20.93 26.39
N ILE A 92 2.52 21.59 25.30
CA ILE A 92 3.02 22.91 24.92
C ILE A 92 2.06 24.00 25.38
N PHE A 93 0.76 23.72 25.33
CA PHE A 93 -0.32 24.54 25.88
C PHE A 93 -0.84 23.90 27.16
#